data_AF-A0A519LQQ4-F1
#
_entry.id   AF-A0A519LQQ4-F1
#
_cell.length_a   1.000
_cell.length_b   1.000
_cell.length_c   1.000
_cell.angle_alpha   90.00
_cell.angle_beta   90.00
_cell.angle_gamma   90.00
#
_symmetry.space_group_name_H-M   'P 1'
#
loop_
_entity.id
_entity.type
_entity.pdbx_description
1 polymer ?
#
loop_
_entity_poly.entity_id
_entity_poly.type
_entity_poly.pdbx_seq_one_letter_code
_entity_poly.pdbx_strand_id
1 'polypeptide(L)'
;AYHPRNSLRHLFSQQRQYGYWRPFVMRKHGQPGALRQLVPAIFVAAVLATAALLPWTVMPFAGLALAYGAYLLAAAAAAAQAAGDWALLPRLPAAIAAFHVGYGLGTWRGLWDIVRSRTPSADFARITR
;
A
#
# COMPACT_ATOMS: atom_id res chain seq x y z
N ALA A 1 16.69 19.53 10.73
CA ALA A 1 16.04 19.06 9.50
C ALA A 1 15.25 17.79 9.83
N TYR A 2 13.94 17.77 9.58
CA TYR A 2 13.12 16.56 9.75
C TYR A 2 13.39 15.63 8.56
N HIS A 3 14.00 14.47 8.80
CA HIS A 3 14.19 13.42 7.79
C HIS A 3 13.14 12.34 8.00
N PRO A 4 12.12 12.23 7.13
CA PRO A 4 10.91 11.45 7.42
C PRO A 4 11.10 9.93 7.51
N ARG A 5 12.26 9.37 7.09
CA ARG A 5 12.85 8.04 7.39
C ARG A 5 13.98 7.70 6.42
N ASN A 6 15.02 7.03 6.91
CA ASN A 6 16.23 6.72 6.12
C ASN A 6 16.16 5.38 5.36
N SER A 7 15.04 4.64 5.37
CA SER A 7 14.94 3.33 4.71
C SER A 7 13.56 2.99 4.14
N LEU A 8 13.54 2.26 3.01
CA LEU A 8 12.32 1.70 2.41
C LEU A 8 11.58 0.75 3.37
N ARG A 9 12.30 0.04 4.23
CA ARG A 9 11.71 -0.86 5.23
C ARG A 9 10.89 -0.09 6.25
N HIS A 10 11.40 1.05 6.72
CA HIS A 10 10.68 1.89 7.67
C HIS A 10 9.47 2.55 6.99
N LEU A 11 9.62 2.96 5.73
CA LEU A 11 8.52 3.47 4.92
C LEU A 11 7.39 2.45 4.79
N PHE A 12 7.71 1.22 4.37
CA PHE A 12 6.75 0.13 4.27
C PHE A 12 6.06 -0.15 5.61
N SER A 13 6.82 -0.18 6.70
CA SER A 13 6.29 -0.46 8.04
C SER A 13 5.33 0.63 8.51
N GLN A 14 5.67 1.90 8.30
CA GLN A 14 4.73 3.01 8.54
C GLN A 14 3.46 2.84 7.71
N GLN A 15 3.59 2.58 6.41
CA GLN A 15 2.44 2.49 5.53
C GLN A 15 1.52 1.33 5.89
N ARG A 16 2.09 0.22 6.34
CA ARG A 16 1.35 -0.91 6.92
C ARG A 16 0.58 -0.50 8.18
N GLN A 17 1.19 0.28 9.07
CA GLN A 17 0.54 0.80 10.27
C GLN A 17 -0.61 1.75 9.93
N TYR A 18 -0.41 2.65 8.96
CA TYR A 18 -1.47 3.56 8.49
C TYR A 18 -2.65 2.83 7.86
N GLY A 19 -2.37 1.84 7.01
CA GLY A 19 -3.42 0.97 6.46
C GLY A 19 -4.18 0.23 7.56
N TYR A 20 -3.46 -0.33 8.54
CA TYR A 20 -4.04 -1.10 9.64
C TYR A 20 -5.05 -0.33 10.47
N TRP A 21 -4.73 0.90 10.87
CA TRP A 21 -5.60 1.70 11.72
C TRP A 21 -6.79 2.30 10.97
N ARG A 22 -6.75 2.38 9.64
CA ARG A 22 -7.78 3.07 8.86
C ARG A 22 -9.18 2.45 9.03
N PRO A 23 -9.38 1.13 8.91
CA PRO A 23 -10.67 0.49 9.19
C PRO A 23 -11.22 0.80 10.59
N PHE A 24 -10.36 0.88 11.61
CA PHE A 24 -10.79 1.19 12.98
C PHE A 24 -11.27 2.64 13.11
N VAL A 25 -10.59 3.58 12.47
CA VAL A 25 -11.00 4.99 12.41
C VAL A 25 -12.34 5.12 11.69
N MET A 26 -12.51 4.43 10.55
CA MET A 26 -13.77 4.41 9.80
C MET A 26 -14.91 3.83 10.64
N ARG A 27 -14.67 2.73 11.36
CA ARG A 27 -15.64 2.13 12.28
C ARG A 27 -16.01 3.06 13.44
N LYS A 28 -15.03 3.77 14.01
CA LYS A 28 -15.23 4.68 15.14
C LYS A 28 -16.04 5.92 14.77
N HIS A 29 -15.78 6.49 13.59
CA HIS A 29 -16.38 7.77 13.18
C HIS A 29 -17.54 7.62 12.18
N GLY A 30 -17.81 6.42 11.66
CA GLY A 30 -18.89 6.15 10.71
C GLY A 30 -18.73 6.82 9.34
N GLN A 31 -17.59 7.46 9.09
CA GLN A 31 -17.34 8.20 7.84
C GLN A 31 -16.68 7.29 6.80
N PRO A 32 -17.22 7.18 5.57
CA PRO A 32 -16.55 6.45 4.50
C PRO A 32 -15.20 7.11 4.20
N GLY A 33 -14.14 6.30 4.19
CA GLY A 33 -12.83 6.76 3.74
C GLY A 33 -12.90 7.22 2.28
N ALA A 34 -12.03 8.15 1.88
CA ALA A 34 -11.99 8.60 0.50
C ALA A 34 -11.71 7.41 -0.43
N LEU A 35 -12.41 7.32 -1.57
CA LEU A 35 -12.32 6.20 -2.53
C LEU A 35 -10.88 5.85 -2.92
N ARG A 36 -10.01 6.85 -3.04
CA ARG A 36 -8.56 6.69 -3.29
C ARG A 36 -7.83 5.78 -2.29
N GLN A 37 -8.34 5.66 -1.08
CA GLN A 37 -7.76 4.82 -0.02
C GLN A 37 -8.14 3.35 -0.18
N LEU A 38 -9.16 3.04 -1.00
CA LEU A 38 -9.51 1.67 -1.34
C LEU A 38 -8.58 1.11 -2.42
N VAL A 39 -7.99 1.97 -3.26
CA VAL A 39 -7.11 1.57 -4.37
C VAL A 39 -6.00 0.62 -3.93
N PRO A 40 -5.23 0.86 -2.85
CA PRO A 40 -4.17 -0.06 -2.44
C PRO A 40 -4.70 -1.39 -1.91
N ALA A 41 -5.86 -1.40 -1.25
CA ALA A 41 -6.48 -2.63 -0.76
C ALA A 41 -7.04 -3.49 -1.92
N ILE A 42 -7.70 -2.84 -2.89
CA ILE A 42 -8.19 -3.50 -4.11
C ILE A 42 -7.02 -4.05 -4.92
N PHE A 43 -5.93 -3.31 -5.05
CA PHE A 43 -4.72 -3.77 -5.74
C PHE A 43 -4.18 -5.06 -5.10
N VAL A 44 -4.02 -5.11 -3.78
CA VAL A 44 -3.57 -6.32 -3.08
C VAL A 44 -4.54 -7.49 -3.33
N ALA A 45 -5.84 -7.24 -3.31
CA ALA A 45 -6.84 -8.28 -3.59
C ALA A 45 -6.76 -8.79 -5.04
N ALA A 46 -6.57 -7.89 -6.01
CA ALA A 46 -6.38 -8.24 -7.42
C ALA A 46 -5.12 -9.07 -7.63
N VAL A 47 -4.01 -8.72 -6.95
CA VAL A 47 -2.78 -9.53 -6.99
C VAL A 47 -3.04 -10.93 -6.44
N LEU A 48 -3.69 -11.07 -5.30
CA LEU A 48 -4.01 -12.40 -4.72
C LEU A 48 -4.95 -13.21 -5.63
N ALA A 49 -5.99 -12.57 -6.18
CA ALA A 49 -6.94 -13.21 -7.06
C ALA A 49 -6.29 -13.70 -8.36
N THR A 50 -5.46 -12.87 -8.99
CA THR A 50 -4.74 -13.25 -10.22
C THR A 50 -3.62 -14.25 -9.95
N ALA A 51 -2.94 -14.17 -8.81
CA ALA A 51 -1.93 -15.16 -8.40
C ALA A 51 -2.56 -16.54 -8.16
N ALA A 52 -3.78 -16.59 -7.60
CA ALA A 52 -4.50 -17.85 -7.44
C ALA A 52 -4.79 -18.54 -8.78
N LEU A 53 -4.86 -17.79 -9.90
CA LEU A 53 -5.09 -18.33 -11.24
C LEU A 53 -3.83 -18.84 -11.94
N LEU A 54 -2.63 -18.60 -11.39
CA LEU A 54 -1.35 -19.01 -12.00
C LEU A 54 -1.26 -20.49 -12.39
N PRO A 55 -1.84 -21.47 -11.65
CA PRO A 55 -1.83 -22.87 -12.06
C PRO A 55 -2.55 -23.13 -13.39
N TRP A 56 -3.49 -22.26 -13.78
CA TRP A 56 -4.29 -22.41 -15.00
C TRP A 56 -3.86 -21.45 -16.10
N THR A 57 -3.50 -20.21 -15.76
CA THR A 57 -3.08 -19.21 -16.75
C THR A 57 -2.26 -18.08 -16.12
N VAL A 58 -1.22 -17.66 -16.85
CA VAL A 58 -0.37 -16.52 -16.46
C VAL A 58 -0.92 -15.19 -16.95
N MET A 59 -1.85 -15.20 -17.92
CA MET A 59 -2.33 -14.00 -18.61
C MET A 59 -2.88 -12.91 -17.68
N PRO A 60 -3.79 -13.19 -16.72
CA PRO A 60 -4.34 -12.14 -15.86
C PRO A 60 -3.27 -11.55 -14.93
N PHE A 61 -2.37 -12.38 -14.43
CA PHE A 61 -1.26 -11.92 -13.59
C PHE A 61 -0.26 -11.07 -14.39
N ALA A 62 0.11 -11.52 -15.59
CA ALA A 62 1.00 -10.77 -16.49
C ALA A 62 0.38 -9.42 -16.91
N GLY A 63 -0.91 -9.40 -17.26
CA GLY A 63 -1.62 -8.16 -17.58
C GLY A 63 -1.66 -7.18 -16.41
N LEU A 64 -1.94 -7.67 -15.19
CA LEU A 64 -1.91 -6.85 -13.98
C LEU A 64 -0.49 -6.33 -13.70
N ALA A 65 0.53 -7.18 -13.83
CA ALA A 65 1.92 -6.80 -13.62
C ALA A 65 2.39 -5.73 -14.62
N LEU A 66 2.04 -5.87 -15.90
CA LEU A 66 2.33 -4.88 -16.94
C LEU A 66 1.62 -3.55 -16.68
N ALA A 67 0.33 -3.58 -16.36
CA ALA A 67 -0.44 -2.38 -16.03
C ALA A 67 0.12 -1.67 -14.80
N TYR A 68 0.48 -2.42 -13.76
CA TYR A 68 1.07 -1.88 -12.55
C TYR A 68 2.48 -1.33 -12.79
N GLY A 69 3.29 -2.01 -13.61
CA GLY A 69 4.61 -1.52 -14.04
C GLY A 69 4.51 -0.18 -14.77
N ALA A 70 3.59 -0.06 -15.74
CA ALA A 70 3.34 1.19 -16.45
C ALA A 70 2.87 2.30 -15.49
N TYR A 71 1.98 1.98 -14.55
CA TYR A 71 1.55 2.90 -13.51
C TYR A 71 2.72 3.40 -12.65
N LEU A 72 3.60 2.51 -12.19
CA LEU A 72 4.76 2.87 -11.37
C LEU A 72 5.69 3.82 -12.11
N LEU A 73 5.97 3.55 -13.39
CA LEU A 73 6.83 4.40 -14.21
C LEU A 73 6.20 5.78 -14.42
N ALA A 74 4.90 5.84 -14.77
CA ALA A 74 4.20 7.10 -14.95
C ALA A 74 4.13 7.93 -13.66
N ALA A 75 3.80 7.29 -12.54
CA ALA A 75 3.74 7.94 -11.23
C ALA A 75 5.12 8.41 -10.76
N ALA A 76 6.17 7.62 -11.00
CA ALA A 76 7.54 8.02 -10.70
C ALA A 76 8.00 9.21 -11.55
N ALA A 77 7.70 9.20 -12.85
CA ALA A 77 8.02 10.32 -13.74
C ALA A 77 7.28 11.60 -13.33
N ALA A 78 5.99 11.51 -13.03
CA ALA A 78 5.20 12.64 -12.55
C ALA A 78 5.74 13.19 -11.21
N ALA A 79 6.12 12.32 -10.28
CA ALA A 79 6.69 12.72 -9.00
C ALA A 79 8.09 13.34 -9.15
N ALA A 80 8.94 12.79 -10.01
CA ALA A 80 10.27 13.35 -10.31
C ALA A 80 10.14 14.74 -10.96
N GLN A 81 9.23 14.89 -11.92
CA GLN A 81 8.93 16.16 -12.56
C GLN A 81 8.42 17.19 -11.55
N ALA A 82 7.47 16.83 -10.68
CA ALA A 82 6.94 17.72 -9.65
C ALA A 82 8.00 18.13 -8.61
N ALA A 83 8.98 17.27 -8.35
CA ALA A 83 10.12 17.56 -7.48
C ALA A 83 11.22 18.38 -8.17
N GLY A 84 11.21 18.49 -9.51
CA GLY A 84 12.30 19.08 -10.28
C GLY A 84 13.60 18.27 -10.22
N ASP A 85 13.54 17.01 -9.79
CA ASP A 85 14.72 16.17 -9.56
C ASP A 85 14.52 14.76 -10.14
N TRP A 86 15.08 14.56 -11.35
CA TRP A 86 15.06 13.29 -12.05
C TRP A 86 16.01 12.24 -11.46
N ALA A 87 16.95 12.61 -10.59
CA ALA A 87 17.80 11.65 -9.90
C ALA A 87 17.01 10.79 -8.89
N LEU A 88 15.78 11.21 -8.55
CA LEU A 88 14.85 10.44 -7.72
C LEU A 88 14.20 9.28 -8.48
N LEU A 89 14.15 9.35 -9.82
CA LEU A 89 13.39 8.42 -10.66
C LEU A 89 13.70 6.93 -10.38
N PRO A 90 14.96 6.49 -10.16
CA PRO A 90 15.24 5.08 -9.87
C PRO A 90 14.71 4.60 -8.52
N ARG A 91 14.51 5.52 -7.56
CA ARG A 91 14.07 5.21 -6.18
C ARG A 91 12.56 5.31 -6.01
N LEU A 92 11.90 6.14 -6.81
CA LEU A 92 10.46 6.42 -6.70
C LEU A 92 9.57 5.19 -6.93
N PRO A 93 9.80 4.31 -7.93
CA PRO A 93 9.00 3.12 -8.12
C PRO A 93 8.96 2.23 -6.86
N ALA A 94 10.13 2.01 -6.24
CA ALA A 94 10.23 1.22 -5.01
C ALA A 94 9.49 1.89 -3.83
N ALA A 95 9.60 3.22 -3.71
CA ALA A 95 8.86 3.97 -2.71
C ALA A 95 7.34 3.86 -2.93
N ILE A 96 6.85 4.12 -4.15
CA ILE A 96 5.43 4.05 -4.52
C ILE A 96 4.87 2.64 -4.30
N ALA A 97 5.65 1.61 -4.65
CA ALA A 97 5.28 0.22 -4.39
C ALA A 97 5.19 -0.07 -2.88
N ALA A 98 6.15 0.39 -2.08
CA ALA A 98 6.10 0.26 -0.63
C ALA A 98 4.87 0.96 -0.02
N PHE A 99 4.48 2.12 -0.57
CA PHE A 99 3.24 2.81 -0.22
C PHE A 99 1.99 1.97 -0.51
N HIS A 100 1.86 1.48 -1.75
CA HIS A 100 0.69 0.71 -2.18
C HIS A 100 0.56 -0.61 -1.44
N VAL A 101 1.62 -1.43 -1.46
CA VAL A 101 1.59 -2.77 -0.87
C VAL A 101 1.49 -2.68 0.65
N GLY A 102 2.27 -1.80 1.29
CA GLY A 102 2.23 -1.61 2.73
C GLY A 102 0.84 -1.20 3.21
N TYR A 103 0.26 -0.17 2.61
CA TYR A 103 -1.07 0.33 2.97
C TYR A 103 -2.17 -0.70 2.71
N GLY A 104 -2.13 -1.38 1.55
CA GLY A 104 -3.10 -2.41 1.19
C GLY A 104 -3.09 -3.58 2.17
N LEU A 105 -1.92 -4.15 2.47
CA LEU A 105 -1.77 -5.24 3.44
C LEU A 105 -2.19 -4.82 4.84
N GLY A 106 -1.83 -3.60 5.26
CA GLY A 106 -2.27 -3.03 6.52
C GLY A 106 -3.79 -3.00 6.63
N THR A 107 -4.45 -2.45 5.60
CA THR A 107 -5.92 -2.34 5.54
C THR A 107 -6.60 -3.70 5.65
N TRP A 108 -6.15 -4.70 4.88
CA TRP A 108 -6.69 -6.06 4.98
C TRP A 108 -6.51 -6.67 6.37
N ARG A 109 -5.34 -6.47 6.99
CA ARG A 109 -5.08 -6.94 8.35
C ARG A 109 -6.00 -6.29 9.38
N GLY A 110 -6.25 -4.99 9.25
CA GLY A 110 -7.15 -4.23 10.14
C GLY A 110 -8.61 -4.64 9.97
N LEU A 111 -9.08 -4.81 8.73
CA LEU A 111 -10.42 -5.34 8.43
C LEU A 111 -10.62 -6.73 9.04
N TRP A 112 -9.64 -7.62 8.89
CA TRP A 112 -9.70 -8.96 9.47
C TRP A 112 -9.81 -8.96 10.99
N ASP A 113 -9.05 -8.09 11.68
CA ASP A 113 -9.14 -7.97 13.14
C ASP A 113 -10.50 -7.42 13.59
N ILE A 114 -11.06 -6.46 12.84
CA ILE A 114 -12.42 -5.95 13.09
C ILE A 114 -13.46 -7.07 12.95
N VAL A 115 -13.42 -7.84 11.86
CA VAL A 115 -14.36 -8.94 11.60
C VAL A 115 -14.26 -10.01 12.67
N ARG A 116 -13.05 -10.31 13.17
CA ARG A 116 -12.83 -11.28 14.25
C ARG A 116 -13.03 -10.72 15.65
N SER A 117 -13.50 -9.47 15.79
CA SER A 117 -13.63 -8.77 17.08
C SER A 117 -12.37 -8.85 17.95
N ARG A 118 -11.19 -8.86 17.32
CA ARG A 118 -9.90 -8.93 18.01
C ARG A 118 -9.52 -7.54 18.50
N THR A 119 -8.90 -7.49 19.68
CA THR A 119 -8.19 -6.29 20.13
C THR A 119 -7.12 -5.91 19.10
N PRO A 120 -6.91 -4.61 18.81
CA PRO A 120 -5.86 -4.18 17.89
C PRO A 120 -4.51 -4.78 18.27
N SER A 121 -3.76 -5.29 17.30
CA SER A 121 -2.46 -5.91 17.57
C SER A 121 -1.48 -4.89 18.14
N ALA A 122 -0.79 -5.28 19.23
CA ALA A 122 0.23 -4.48 19.90
C ALA A 122 1.37 -4.07 18.96
N ASP A 123 1.65 -4.86 17.92
CA ASP A 123 2.67 -4.57 16.91
C ASP A 123 2.37 -3.29 16.12
N PHE A 124 1.10 -2.93 15.96
CA PHE A 124 0.67 -1.70 15.30
C PHE A 124 0.41 -0.55 16.26
N ALA A 125 0.39 -0.81 17.57
CA ALA A 125 0.29 0.23 18.61
C ALA A 125 1.64 0.93 18.84
N ARG A 126 2.76 0.25 18.58
CA ARG A 126 4.10 0.84 18.68
C ARG A 126 4.34 1.78 17.50
N ILE A 127 4.60 3.07 17.78
CA ILE A 127 4.95 4.03 16.73
C ILE A 127 6.25 3.56 16.09
N THR A 128 6.23 3.31 14.78
CA THR A 128 7.44 3.01 14.01
C THR A 128 8.31 4.29 13.99
N ARG A 129 9.25 4.40 14.95
CA ARG A 129 10.27 5.47 15.01
C ARG A 129 11.35 5.21 13.97
#